data_AF-A0A920UJQ8-F1
#
_entry.id   AF-A0A920UJQ8-F1
#
_cell.length_a   1.000
_cell.length_b   1.000
_cell.length_c   1.000
_cell.angle_alpha   90.00
_cell.angle_beta   90.00
_cell.angle_gamma   90.00
#
_symmetry.space_group_name_H-M   'P 1'
#
loop_
_entity.id
_entity.type
_entity.pdbx_description
1 polymer ?
#
loop_
_entity_poly.entity_id
_entity_poly.type
_entity_poly.pdbx_seq_one_letter_code
_entity_poly.pdbx_strand_id
1 'polypeptide(L)'
;MTKNPRGNEKENYWMPVDLYIGGAEHAVLHLLYSRFWHHVLYDLGLVSTKEPFKKLFNQGMILGSDGTKKSKSRGNVINPDETVDMYGSDSLRIYEMLWGL
;
A
#
# COMPACT_ATOMS: atom_id res chain seq x y z
N MET A 1 -10.33 29.73 -20.39
CA MET A 1 -9.86 28.41 -20.91
C MET A 1 -10.05 27.37 -19.82
N THR A 2 -11.22 26.74 -19.77
CA THR A 2 -11.55 25.67 -18.82
C THR A 2 -11.16 24.32 -19.43
N LYS A 3 -9.91 23.88 -19.21
CA LYS A 3 -9.53 22.50 -19.54
C LYS A 3 -10.12 21.59 -18.47
N ASN A 4 -11.24 20.95 -18.78
CA ASN A 4 -11.73 19.83 -17.98
C ASN A 4 -10.73 18.68 -18.15
N PRO A 5 -10.16 18.09 -17.07
CA PRO A 5 -9.17 17.03 -17.19
C PRO A 5 -9.75 15.84 -17.97
N ARG A 6 -9.07 15.39 -19.03
CA ARG A 6 -9.48 14.25 -19.84
C ARG A 6 -8.54 13.10 -19.55
N GLY A 7 -8.74 12.48 -18.39
CA GLY A 7 -8.21 11.13 -18.14
C GLY A 7 -8.63 10.20 -19.27
N ASN A 8 -7.77 9.26 -19.64
CA ASN A 8 -8.15 8.23 -20.61
C ASN A 8 -9.25 7.33 -20.01
N GLU A 9 -9.97 6.58 -20.86
CA GLU A 9 -11.12 5.77 -20.42
C GLU A 9 -10.77 4.79 -19.29
N LYS A 10 -9.58 4.20 -19.31
CA LYS A 10 -9.14 3.27 -18.27
C LYS A 10 -8.84 3.98 -16.96
N GLU A 11 -8.21 5.16 -17.02
CA GLU A 11 -7.93 5.97 -15.84
C GLU A 11 -9.22 6.38 -15.15
N ASN A 12 -10.19 6.93 -15.89
CA ASN A 12 -11.48 7.33 -15.33
C ASN A 12 -12.25 6.17 -14.69
N TYR A 13 -12.06 4.94 -15.19
CA TYR A 13 -12.71 3.76 -14.66
C TYR A 13 -12.09 3.28 -13.34
N TRP A 14 -10.75 3.25 -13.26
CA TRP A 14 -10.03 2.70 -12.11
C TRP A 14 -9.70 3.73 -11.02
N MET A 15 -9.63 5.01 -11.37
CA MET A 15 -9.21 6.07 -10.46
C MET A 15 -10.40 6.80 -9.82
N PRO A 16 -10.20 7.34 -8.60
CA PRO A 16 -9.01 7.21 -7.77
C PRO A 16 -9.02 5.90 -6.98
N VAL A 17 -7.85 5.46 -6.50
CA VAL A 17 -7.72 4.25 -5.67
C VAL A 17 -8.56 4.40 -4.40
N ASP A 18 -9.51 3.48 -4.20
CA ASP A 18 -10.45 3.55 -3.06
C ASP A 18 -9.78 3.35 -1.70
N LEU A 19 -8.84 2.40 -1.63
CA LEU A 19 -8.10 2.04 -0.43
C LEU A 19 -6.66 1.71 -0.78
N TYR A 20 -5.73 2.51 -0.28
CA TYR A 20 -4.30 2.22 -0.32
C TYR A 20 -3.86 1.73 1.06
N ILE A 21 -3.24 0.54 1.11
CA ILE A 21 -2.68 -0.06 2.33
C ILE A 21 -1.16 -0.09 2.18
N GLY A 22 -0.44 0.58 3.09
CA GLY A 22 1.03 0.65 3.05
C GLY A 22 1.62 1.13 4.37
N GLY A 23 2.88 0.80 4.64
CA GLY A 23 3.49 1.14 5.92
C GLY A 23 3.73 2.66 6.09
N ALA A 24 3.68 3.13 7.33
CA ALA A 24 3.85 4.55 7.66
C ALA A 24 5.25 5.09 7.29
N GLU A 25 6.24 4.22 7.10
CA GLU A 25 7.58 4.58 6.61
C GLU A 25 7.55 5.29 5.25
N HIS A 26 6.47 5.12 4.47
CA HIS A 26 6.31 5.74 3.16
C HIS A 26 5.63 7.11 3.19
N ALA A 27 5.23 7.62 4.35
CA ALA A 27 4.46 8.86 4.53
C ALA A 27 5.11 10.11 3.88
N VAL A 28 6.41 10.32 4.12
CA VAL A 28 7.14 11.52 3.65
C VAL A 28 7.95 11.29 2.36
N LEU A 29 7.87 10.09 1.79
CA LEU A 29 8.57 9.71 0.56
C LEU A 29 7.56 9.37 -0.52
N HIS A 30 7.26 8.08 -0.69
CA HIS A 30 6.41 7.59 -1.76
C HIS A 30 5.03 8.27 -1.76
N LEU A 31 4.39 8.42 -0.59
CA LEU A 31 3.06 9.04 -0.53
C LEU A 31 3.10 10.53 -0.91
N LEU A 32 4.17 11.24 -0.54
CA LEU A 32 4.37 12.63 -0.95
C LEU A 32 4.64 12.73 -2.46
N TYR A 33 5.53 11.88 -3.00
CA TYR A 33 5.85 11.87 -4.43
C TYR A 33 4.65 11.49 -5.29
N SER A 34 3.85 10.50 -4.87
CA SER A 34 2.62 10.11 -5.55
C SER A 34 1.65 11.28 -5.65
N ARG A 35 1.45 12.05 -4.57
CA ARG A 35 0.59 13.24 -4.59
C ARG A 35 1.16 14.36 -5.47
N PHE A 36 2.45 14.64 -5.34
CA PHE A 36 3.12 15.66 -6.16
C PHE A 36 2.94 15.38 -7.66
N TRP A 37 3.30 14.19 -8.12
CA TRP A 37 3.18 13.84 -9.53
C TRP A 37 1.73 13.77 -9.99
N HIS A 38 0.81 13.30 -9.15
CA HIS A 38 -0.61 13.28 -9.50
C HIS A 38 -1.19 14.68 -9.70
N HIS A 39 -0.81 15.66 -8.88
CA HIS A 39 -1.18 17.05 -9.10
C HIS A 39 -0.59 17.62 -10.40
N VAL A 40 0.69 17.34 -10.70
CA VAL A 40 1.31 17.77 -11.97
C VAL A 40 0.54 17.17 -13.17
N LEU A 41 0.20 15.89 -13.12
CA LEU A 41 -0.56 15.23 -14.18
C LEU A 41 -2.00 15.78 -14.29
N TYR A 42 -2.61 16.14 -13.17
CA TYR A 42 -3.93 16.75 -13.13
C TYR A 42 -3.94 18.13 -13.77
N ASP A 43 -2.92 18.96 -13.48
CA ASP A 43 -2.76 20.28 -14.08
C ASP A 43 -2.49 20.19 -15.59
N LEU A 44 -1.82 19.12 -16.05
CA LEU A 44 -1.66 18.80 -17.47
C LEU A 44 -2.94 18.23 -18.12
N GLY A 45 -3.95 17.91 -17.33
CA GLY A 45 -5.23 17.35 -17.79
C GLY A 45 -5.17 15.87 -18.18
N LEU A 46 -4.15 15.13 -17.72
CA LEU A 46 -3.89 13.72 -18.07
C LEU A 46 -4.59 12.72 -17.15
N VAL A 47 -5.00 13.15 -15.96
CA VAL A 47 -5.75 12.36 -14.98
C VAL A 47 -7.02 13.11 -14.59
N SER A 48 -8.07 12.36 -14.23
CA SER A 48 -9.39 12.95 -13.93
C SER A 48 -9.56 13.43 -12.50
N THR A 49 -8.76 12.91 -11.56
CA THR A 49 -8.86 13.26 -10.15
C THR A 49 -7.68 14.09 -9.66
N LYS A 50 -7.93 14.95 -8.68
CA LYS A 50 -6.88 15.80 -8.08
C LYS A 50 -5.96 15.04 -7.13
N GLU A 51 -6.46 13.99 -6.46
CA GLU A 51 -5.70 13.16 -5.52
C GLU A 51 -5.74 11.69 -5.95
N PRO A 52 -4.65 10.93 -5.75
CA PRO A 52 -4.54 9.55 -6.22
C PRO A 52 -5.27 8.52 -5.33
N PHE A 53 -5.40 8.80 -4.03
CA PHE A 53 -5.93 7.86 -3.03
C PHE A 53 -7.12 8.48 -2.27
N LYS A 54 -8.26 7.79 -2.21
CA LYS A 54 -9.43 8.19 -1.40
C LYS A 54 -9.23 7.90 0.08
N LYS A 55 -8.68 6.73 0.40
CA LYS A 55 -8.38 6.32 1.78
C LYS A 55 -6.99 5.72 1.85
N LEU A 56 -6.26 6.08 2.90
CA LEU A 56 -4.97 5.54 3.24
C LEU A 56 -5.09 4.80 4.58
N PHE A 57 -4.62 3.56 4.64
CA PHE A 57 -4.54 2.78 5.87
C PHE A 57 -3.10 2.29 6.07
N ASN A 58 -2.53 2.56 7.25
CA ASN A 58 -1.18 2.11 7.56
C ASN A 58 -1.27 0.82 8.38
N GLN A 59 -0.81 -0.31 7.81
CA GLN A 59 -0.75 -1.55 8.56
C GLN A 59 0.31 -1.50 9.67
N GLY A 60 0.09 -2.27 10.73
CA GLY A 60 1.05 -2.50 11.80
C GLY A 60 2.34 -3.18 11.32
N MET A 61 3.36 -3.16 12.17
CA MET A 61 4.63 -3.84 11.91
C MET A 61 4.57 -5.25 12.50
N ILE A 62 4.75 -6.27 11.66
CA ILE A 62 4.84 -7.64 12.15
C ILE A 62 6.21 -7.87 12.79
N LEU A 63 6.22 -8.18 14.08
CA LEU A 63 7.43 -8.40 14.87
C LEU A 63 7.87 -9.87 14.83
N GLY A 64 9.10 -10.14 15.26
CA GLY A 64 9.61 -11.48 15.55
C GLY A 64 9.10 -11.99 16.90
N SER A 65 9.38 -13.25 17.21
CA SER A 65 9.05 -13.86 18.50
C SER A 65 9.72 -13.17 19.70
N ASP A 66 10.81 -12.45 19.45
CA ASP A 66 11.55 -11.62 20.40
C ASP A 66 11.01 -10.18 20.50
N GLY A 67 9.91 -9.86 19.80
CA GLY A 67 9.33 -8.52 19.74
C GLY A 67 10.16 -7.52 18.91
N THR A 68 11.20 -7.97 18.20
CA THR A 68 12.02 -7.07 17.37
C THR A 68 11.55 -7.05 15.93
N LYS A 69 11.91 -5.98 15.19
CA LYS A 69 11.62 -5.90 13.76
C LYS A 69 12.35 -7.02 13.02
N LYS A 70 11.58 -7.83 12.26
CA LYS A 70 12.15 -8.87 11.39
C LYS A 70 13.06 -8.26 10.33
N SER A 71 14.27 -8.78 10.19
CA SER A 71 15.23 -8.35 9.18
C SER A 71 16.26 -9.43 8.85
N LYS A 72 16.66 -9.54 7.58
CA LYS A 72 17.65 -10.54 7.13
C LYS A 72 18.96 -10.48 7.92
N SER A 73 19.44 -9.28 8.26
CA SER A 73 20.66 -9.09 9.05
C SER A 73 20.60 -9.62 10.48
N ARG A 74 19.39 -9.80 11.02
CA ARG A 74 19.15 -10.34 12.37
C ARG A 74 18.87 -11.84 12.38
N GLY A 75 18.73 -12.47 11.21
CA GLY A 75 18.42 -13.90 11.11
C GLY A 75 17.05 -14.30 11.65
N ASN A 76 16.17 -13.35 11.98
CA ASN A 76 14.85 -13.57 12.58
C ASN A 76 13.70 -13.48 11.55
N VAL A 77 14.00 -13.68 10.26
CA VAL A 77 13.00 -13.68 9.20
C VAL A 77 12.30 -15.04 9.18
N ILE A 78 10.98 -15.03 9.29
CA ILE A 78 10.15 -16.22 9.13
C ILE A 78 9.79 -16.34 7.65
N ASN A 79 10.03 -17.51 7.07
CA ASN A 79 9.64 -17.80 5.71
C ASN A 79 8.14 -18.17 5.67
N PRO A 80 7.29 -17.43 4.93
CA PRO A 80 5.87 -17.75 4.85
C PRO A 80 5.61 -19.12 4.20
N ASP A 81 6.44 -19.55 3.24
CA ASP A 81 6.24 -20.81 2.51
C ASP A 81 6.30 -22.02 3.44
N GLU A 82 7.28 -22.04 4.36
CA GLU A 82 7.40 -23.09 5.38
C GLU A 82 6.16 -23.15 6.28
N THR A 83 5.57 -22.00 6.59
CA THR A 83 4.37 -21.92 7.44
C THR A 83 3.13 -22.40 6.69
N VAL A 84 3.03 -22.08 5.39
CA VAL A 84 1.96 -22.56 4.51
C VAL A 84 2.06 -24.07 4.31
N ASP A 85 3.25 -24.62 4.13
CA ASP A 85 3.47 -26.05 3.96
C ASP A 85 3.09 -26.84 5.23
N MET A 86 3.36 -26.28 6.41
CA MET A 86 3.04 -26.93 7.69
C MET A 86 1.57 -26.79 8.11
N TYR A 87 0.97 -25.62 7.91
CA TYR A 87 -0.32 -25.25 8.51
C TYR A 87 -1.39 -24.80 7.51
N GLY A 88 -1.04 -24.61 6.24
CA GLY A 88 -1.92 -24.11 5.20
C GLY A 88 -2.01 -22.58 5.13
N SER A 89 -2.39 -22.07 3.95
CA SER A 89 -2.49 -20.62 3.70
C SER A 89 -3.54 -19.93 4.56
N ASP A 90 -4.65 -20.62 4.84
CA ASP A 90 -5.78 -20.02 5.55
C ASP A 90 -5.45 -19.84 7.02
N SER A 91 -4.74 -20.80 7.63
CA SER A 91 -4.22 -20.68 9.00
C SER A 91 -3.30 -19.47 9.13
N LEU A 92 -2.38 -19.28 8.18
CA LEU A 92 -1.48 -18.11 8.16
C LEU A 92 -2.27 -16.80 8.04
N ARG A 93 -3.21 -16.71 7.10
CA ARG A 93 -4.02 -15.49 6.90
C ARG A 93 -4.87 -15.15 8.12
N ILE A 94 -5.54 -16.12 8.73
CA ILE A 94 -6.36 -15.90 9.92
C ILE A 94 -5.48 -15.44 11.09
N TYR A 95 -4.30 -16.04 11.25
CA TYR A 95 -3.35 -15.62 12.27
C TYR A 95 -2.92 -14.16 12.07
N GLU A 96 -2.51 -13.79 10.85
CA GLU A 96 -2.11 -12.41 10.54
C GLU A 96 -3.26 -11.41 10.73
N MET A 97 -4.49 -11.76 10.35
CA MET A 97 -5.65 -10.87 10.47
C MET A 97 -6.13 -10.67 11.92
N LEU A 98 -5.90 -11.63 12.82
CA LEU A 98 -6.35 -11.56 14.22
C LEU A 98 -5.24 -11.13 15.19
N TRP A 99 -3.99 -11.44 14.87
CA TRP A 99 -2.84 -11.27 15.78
C TRP A 99 -1.65 -10.52 15.14
N GLY A 100 -1.61 -10.39 13.82
CA GLY A 100 -0.48 -9.78 13.08
C GLY A 100 -0.69 -8.32 12.67
N LEU A 101 -1.91 -7.78 12.80
CA LEU A 101 -2.25 -6.39 12.45
C LEU A 101 -2.14 -5.42 13.64
#